data_AF-A0A1F9AB62-F1
#
_entry.id   AF-A0A1F9AB62-F1
#
_cell.length_a   1.000
_cell.length_b   1.000
_cell.length_c   1.000
_cell.angle_alpha   90.00
_cell.angle_beta   90.00
_cell.angle_gamma   90.00
#
_symmetry.space_group_name_H-M   'P 1'
#
loop_
_entity.id
_entity.type
_entity.pdbx_description
1 polymer ?
#
loop_
_entity_poly.entity_id
_entity_poly.type
_entity_poly.pdbx_seq_one_letter_code
_entity_poly.pdbx_strand_id
1 'polypeptide(L)'
;MSFLNAVHLTSLEFGLILLVIILATVLIRSRRTVIQPAETVGQAIDFDGLKEWVKESESICETLSKNLQEKRKIAKRVVAQLDGKIEQMNELLNRLNEKGPPPPEEGKSKDVHSLIIEMADSGCHVSQIARWLRISEGEVQLVLDLKKFGHPEAPQSQVGITRV
;
A
#
# COMPACT_ATOMS: atom_id res chain seq x y z
N MET A 1 -51.56 -46.24 41.19
CA MET A 1 -50.49 -45.85 40.24
C MET A 1 -50.88 -46.10 38.77
N SER A 2 -51.74 -47.07 38.44
CA SER A 2 -52.14 -47.38 37.06
C SER A 2 -52.93 -46.28 36.31
N PHE A 3 -53.76 -45.51 37.02
CA PHE A 3 -54.55 -44.42 36.41
C PHE A 3 -53.71 -43.23 35.95
N LEU A 4 -52.62 -42.91 36.64
CA LEU A 4 -51.74 -41.81 36.26
C LEU A 4 -51.00 -42.14 34.96
N ASN A 5 -50.53 -43.38 34.82
CA ASN A 5 -49.87 -43.86 33.60
C ASN A 5 -50.84 -43.88 32.40
N ALA A 6 -52.11 -44.21 32.62
CA ALA A 6 -53.13 -44.15 31.58
C ALA A 6 -53.41 -42.71 31.09
N VAL A 7 -53.43 -41.73 32.00
CA VAL A 7 -53.62 -40.31 31.64
C VAL A 7 -52.40 -39.73 30.92
N HIS A 8 -51.18 -40.12 31.31
CA HIS A 8 -49.97 -39.70 30.60
C HIS A 8 -49.84 -40.34 29.21
N LEU A 9 -50.31 -41.59 29.04
CA LEU A 9 -50.29 -42.25 27.74
C LEU A 9 -51.27 -41.61 26.76
N THR A 10 -52.49 -41.29 27.20
CA THR A 10 -53.48 -40.61 26.35
C THR A 10 -53.04 -39.19 26.00
N SER A 11 -52.45 -38.43 26.93
CA SER A 11 -51.97 -37.07 26.63
C SER A 11 -50.84 -37.04 25.59
N LEU A 12 -49.96 -38.06 25.61
CA LEU A 12 -48.91 -38.23 24.60
C LEU A 12 -49.50 -38.52 23.22
N GLU A 13 -50.51 -39.38 23.13
CA GLU A 13 -51.19 -39.72 21.88
C GLU A 13 -51.89 -38.50 21.27
N PHE A 14 -52.60 -37.71 22.08
CA PHE A 14 -53.21 -36.45 21.60
C PHE A 14 -52.17 -35.44 21.13
N GLY A 15 -51.03 -35.33 21.82
CA GLY A 15 -49.92 -34.47 21.42
C GLY A 15 -49.33 -34.88 20.06
N LEU A 16 -49.15 -36.18 19.83
CA LEU A 16 -48.65 -36.70 18.57
C LEU A 16 -49.62 -36.45 17.41
N ILE A 17 -50.92 -36.69 17.62
CA ILE A 17 -51.95 -36.42 16.62
C ILE A 17 -51.97 -34.93 16.26
N LEU A 18 -51.90 -34.05 17.25
CA LEU A 18 -51.92 -32.60 17.04
C LEU A 18 -50.66 -32.12 16.28
N LEU A 19 -49.49 -32.69 16.58
CA LEU A 19 -48.25 -32.43 15.84
C LEU A 19 -48.37 -32.84 14.37
N VAL A 20 -48.90 -34.04 14.09
CA VAL A 20 -49.08 -34.55 12.73
C VAL A 20 -50.08 -33.68 11.96
N ILE A 21 -51.16 -33.22 12.59
CA ILE A 21 -52.13 -32.31 11.97
C ILE A 21 -51.49 -30.96 11.63
N ILE A 22 -50.67 -30.39 12.52
CA ILE A 22 -49.94 -29.15 12.24
C ILE A 22 -48.98 -29.35 11.07
N LEU A 23 -48.19 -30.43 11.08
CA LEU A 23 -47.25 -30.74 10.01
C LEU A 23 -47.96 -30.96 8.68
N ALA A 24 -49.07 -31.70 8.66
CA ALA A 24 -49.91 -31.88 7.49
C ALA A 24 -50.48 -30.54 7.00
N THR A 25 -50.93 -29.67 7.90
CA THR A 25 -51.44 -28.34 7.56
C THR A 25 -50.35 -27.45 6.96
N VAL A 26 -49.13 -27.50 7.50
CA VAL A 26 -47.96 -26.78 6.96
C VAL A 26 -47.55 -27.33 5.59
N LEU A 27 -47.54 -28.66 5.40
CA LEU A 27 -47.23 -29.29 4.12
C LEU A 27 -48.30 -29.04 3.07
N ILE A 28 -49.58 -29.04 3.45
CA ILE A 28 -50.68 -28.70 2.55
C ILE A 28 -50.65 -27.22 2.23
N ARG A 29 -50.35 -26.33 3.20
CA ARG A 29 -50.15 -24.90 2.92
C ARG A 29 -48.93 -24.66 2.04
N SER A 30 -47.80 -25.30 2.29
CA SER A 30 -46.58 -25.13 1.51
C SER A 30 -46.74 -25.66 0.08
N ARG A 31 -47.45 -26.79 -0.09
CA ARG A 31 -47.82 -27.30 -1.40
C ARG A 31 -48.89 -26.46 -2.08
N ARG A 32 -49.86 -25.90 -1.34
CA ARG A 32 -50.84 -24.95 -1.91
C ARG A 32 -50.23 -23.60 -2.25
N THR A 33 -49.18 -23.14 -1.57
CA THR A 33 -48.43 -21.95 -2.00
C THR A 33 -47.62 -22.21 -3.25
N VAL A 34 -47.26 -23.48 -3.54
CA VAL A 34 -46.52 -23.86 -4.75
C VAL A 34 -47.46 -24.29 -5.89
N ILE A 35 -48.69 -24.72 -5.60
CA ILE A 35 -49.64 -25.34 -6.57
C ILE A 35 -51.06 -24.74 -6.48
N GLN A 36 -51.23 -23.47 -6.05
CA GLN A 36 -52.45 -22.73 -6.38
C GLN A 36 -52.22 -21.90 -7.65
N PRO A 37 -52.99 -22.16 -8.73
CA PRO A 37 -53.09 -21.23 -9.83
C PRO A 37 -53.95 -20.03 -9.39
N ALA A 38 -53.62 -18.85 -9.93
CA ALA A 38 -54.39 -17.60 -10.04
C ALA A 38 -55.77 -17.61 -9.35
N GLU A 39 -56.01 -16.79 -8.30
CA GLU A 39 -56.88 -15.62 -8.52
C GLU A 39 -56.78 -14.49 -7.47
N THR A 40 -55.86 -14.54 -6.50
CA THR A 40 -55.66 -13.42 -5.54
C THR A 40 -54.20 -13.12 -5.22
N VAL A 41 -53.30 -13.38 -6.17
CA VAL A 41 -51.93 -12.85 -6.19
C VAL A 41 -51.79 -12.00 -7.45
N GLY A 42 -52.52 -10.89 -7.47
CA GLY A 42 -52.29 -9.76 -8.35
C GLY A 42 -51.05 -8.95 -7.94
N GLN A 43 -50.06 -9.60 -7.33
CA GLN A 43 -48.69 -9.15 -7.37
C GLN A 43 -48.01 -10.09 -8.34
N ALA A 44 -48.25 -9.80 -9.63
CA ALA A 44 -47.34 -10.22 -10.67
C ALA A 44 -45.94 -10.04 -10.09
N ILE A 45 -45.15 -11.11 -10.07
CA ILE A 45 -43.70 -10.93 -10.10
C ILE A 45 -43.53 -9.98 -11.29
N ASP A 46 -43.22 -8.73 -10.97
CA ASP A 46 -43.22 -7.63 -11.91
C ASP A 46 -42.10 -7.93 -12.90
N PHE A 47 -42.45 -8.65 -13.96
CA PHE A 47 -41.52 -9.11 -14.98
C PHE A 47 -40.86 -7.90 -15.65
N ASP A 48 -41.55 -6.76 -15.66
CA ASP A 48 -40.98 -5.48 -16.10
C ASP A 48 -39.94 -4.96 -15.09
N GLY A 49 -40.22 -4.98 -13.78
CA GLY A 49 -39.24 -4.66 -12.74
C GLY A 49 -38.01 -5.59 -12.74
N LEU A 50 -38.19 -6.89 -13.00
CA LEU A 50 -37.07 -7.83 -13.17
C LEU A 50 -36.26 -7.54 -14.43
N LYS A 51 -36.93 -7.20 -15.54
CA LYS A 51 -36.28 -6.85 -16.81
C LYS A 51 -35.51 -5.53 -16.71
N GLU A 52 -36.06 -4.56 -15.99
CA GLU A 52 -35.38 -3.31 -15.68
C GLU A 52 -34.16 -3.55 -14.79
N TRP A 53 -34.28 -4.41 -13.77
CA TRP A 53 -33.16 -4.78 -12.91
C TRP A 53 -32.07 -5.58 -13.62
N VAL A 54 -32.44 -6.47 -14.56
CA VAL A 54 -31.47 -7.17 -15.42
C VAL A 54 -30.76 -6.18 -16.34
N LYS A 55 -31.49 -5.24 -16.94
CA LYS A 55 -30.93 -4.20 -17.79
C LYS A 55 -29.99 -3.27 -17.01
N GLU A 56 -30.36 -2.95 -15.78
CA GLU A 56 -29.55 -2.15 -14.87
C GLU A 56 -28.27 -2.93 -14.48
N SER A 57 -28.41 -4.21 -14.13
CA SER A 57 -27.27 -5.11 -13.86
C SER A 57 -26.33 -5.26 -15.06
N GLU A 58 -26.87 -5.33 -16.29
CA GLU A 58 -26.09 -5.38 -17.51
C GLU A 58 -25.31 -4.07 -17.74
N SER A 59 -25.96 -2.92 -17.50
CA SER A 59 -25.29 -1.60 -17.57
C SER A 59 -24.19 -1.43 -16.52
N ILE A 60 -24.40 -1.99 -15.32
CA ILE A 60 -23.41 -2.01 -14.24
C ILE A 60 -22.23 -2.90 -14.66
N CYS A 61 -22.49 -4.09 -15.19
CA CYS A 61 -21.45 -4.98 -15.72
C CYS A 61 -20.65 -4.32 -16.84
N GLU A 62 -21.31 -3.59 -17.74
CA GLU A 62 -20.65 -2.86 -18.83
C GLU A 62 -19.74 -1.74 -18.27
N THR A 63 -20.23 -1.00 -17.28
CA THR A 63 -19.48 0.06 -16.59
C THR A 63 -18.30 -0.50 -15.80
N LEU A 64 -18.48 -1.63 -15.13
CA LEU A 64 -17.42 -2.33 -14.40
C LEU A 64 -16.36 -2.88 -15.35
N SER A 65 -16.78 -3.44 -16.48
CA SER A 65 -15.89 -3.91 -17.55
C SER A 65 -15.06 -2.77 -18.14
N LYS A 66 -15.69 -1.61 -18.47
CA LYS A 66 -14.99 -0.40 -18.91
C LYS A 66 -13.98 0.08 -17.86
N ASN A 67 -14.40 0.19 -16.60
CA ASN A 67 -13.50 0.60 -15.51
C ASN A 67 -12.33 -0.35 -15.31
N LEU A 68 -12.55 -1.67 -15.40
CA LEU A 68 -11.47 -2.65 -15.30
C LEU A 68 -10.51 -2.57 -16.49
N GLN A 69 -11.02 -2.33 -17.71
CA GLN A 69 -10.17 -2.11 -18.87
C GLN A 69 -9.33 -0.83 -18.75
N GLU A 70 -9.91 0.26 -18.24
CA GLU A 70 -9.18 1.50 -17.99
C GLU A 70 -8.11 1.32 -16.92
N LYS A 71 -8.44 0.69 -15.78
CA LYS A 71 -7.46 0.37 -14.73
C LYS A 71 -6.35 -0.55 -15.25
N ARG A 72 -6.68 -1.51 -16.12
CA ARG A 72 -5.68 -2.38 -16.79
C ARG A 72 -4.78 -1.60 -17.75
N LYS A 73 -5.32 -0.62 -18.49
CA LYS A 73 -4.52 0.29 -19.35
C LYS A 73 -3.60 1.17 -18.53
N ILE A 74 -4.04 1.65 -17.36
CA ILE A 74 -3.20 2.43 -16.45
C ILE A 74 -2.07 1.56 -15.90
N ALA A 75 -2.38 0.35 -15.42
CA ALA A 75 -1.36 -0.59 -14.96
C ALA A 75 -0.32 -0.89 -16.05
N LYS A 76 -0.76 -1.13 -17.29
CA LYS A 76 0.15 -1.30 -18.44
C LYS A 76 1.02 -0.08 -18.70
N ARG A 77 0.48 1.14 -18.58
CA ARG A 77 1.27 2.38 -18.73
C ARG A 77 2.31 2.52 -17.64
N VAL A 78 1.98 2.18 -16.40
CA VAL A 78 2.93 2.21 -15.28
C VAL A 78 4.03 1.17 -15.47
N VAL A 79 3.67 -0.05 -15.88
CA VAL A 79 4.65 -1.10 -16.22
C VAL A 79 5.57 -0.62 -17.34
N ALA A 80 5.04 -0.08 -18.44
CA ALA A 80 5.85 0.45 -19.53
C ALA A 80 6.76 1.62 -19.09
N GLN A 81 6.29 2.48 -18.18
CA GLN A 81 7.11 3.56 -17.60
C GLN A 81 8.25 3.01 -16.72
N LEU A 82 8.00 1.94 -15.97
CA LEU A 82 9.03 1.27 -15.18
C LEU A 82 10.05 0.57 -16.07
N ASP A 83 9.60 -0.15 -17.11
CA ASP A 83 10.48 -0.80 -18.09
C ASP A 83 11.37 0.23 -18.80
N GLY A 84 10.81 1.35 -19.25
CA GLY A 84 11.60 2.43 -19.85
C GLY A 84 12.60 3.07 -18.88
N LYS A 85 12.28 3.14 -17.58
CA LYS A 85 13.19 3.67 -16.56
C LYS A 85 14.31 2.67 -16.23
N ILE A 86 14.01 1.37 -16.25
CA ILE A 86 15.00 0.29 -16.14
C ILE A 86 15.96 0.35 -17.31
N GLU A 87 15.45 0.54 -18.53
CA GLU A 87 16.28 0.63 -19.73
C GLU A 87 17.18 1.88 -19.72
N GLN A 88 16.67 3.04 -19.29
CA GLN A 88 17.50 4.23 -19.08
C GLN A 88 18.58 4.02 -18.02
N MET A 89 18.25 3.37 -16.89
CA MET A 89 19.26 3.04 -15.87
C MET A 89 20.30 2.05 -16.39
N ASN A 90 19.88 1.06 -17.18
CA ASN A 90 20.77 0.08 -17.77
C ASN A 90 21.69 0.73 -18.82
N GLU A 91 21.17 1.68 -19.60
CA GLU A 91 21.96 2.47 -20.54
C GLU A 91 22.98 3.37 -19.81
N LEU A 92 22.57 4.01 -18.69
CA LEU A 92 23.49 4.80 -17.87
C LEU A 92 24.57 3.92 -17.22
N LEU A 93 24.20 2.74 -16.71
CA LEU A 93 25.15 1.74 -16.20
C LEU A 93 26.11 1.28 -17.29
N ASN A 94 25.61 0.99 -18.49
CA ASN A 94 26.44 0.55 -19.60
C ASN A 94 27.38 1.67 -20.07
N ARG A 95 26.92 2.92 -20.12
CA ARG A 95 27.78 4.09 -20.40
C ARG A 95 28.82 4.33 -19.31
N LEU A 96 28.50 4.09 -18.04
CA LEU A 96 29.45 4.14 -16.93
C LEU A 96 30.46 2.98 -16.99
N ASN A 97 30.03 1.81 -17.47
CA ASN A 97 30.88 0.64 -17.64
C ASN A 97 31.80 0.77 -18.87
N GLU A 98 31.30 1.29 -20.00
CA GLU A 98 32.08 1.57 -21.22
C GLU A 98 33.04 2.74 -21.06
N LYS A 99 32.67 3.78 -20.29
CA LYS A 99 33.63 4.83 -19.91
C LYS A 99 34.62 4.39 -18.84
N GLY A 100 34.40 3.21 -18.25
CA GLY A 100 35.02 2.81 -17.00
C GLY A 100 34.64 3.79 -15.87
N PRO A 101 34.64 3.34 -14.61
CA PRO A 101 35.00 4.29 -13.56
C PRO A 101 36.34 4.93 -14.00
N PRO A 102 36.57 6.25 -13.81
CA PRO A 102 37.97 6.66 -13.70
C PRO A 102 38.58 5.68 -12.68
N PRO A 103 39.72 5.04 -12.98
CA PRO A 103 40.32 4.11 -12.04
C PRO A 103 40.30 4.83 -10.69
N PRO A 104 39.77 4.22 -9.60
CA PRO A 104 40.08 4.75 -8.30
C PRO A 104 41.59 4.80 -8.31
N GLU A 105 42.18 5.99 -8.25
CA GLU A 105 43.63 6.08 -8.18
C GLU A 105 44.02 5.20 -7.00
N GLU A 106 44.62 4.05 -7.32
CA GLU A 106 45.27 3.17 -6.37
C GLU A 106 46.48 3.96 -5.88
N GLY A 107 46.20 4.89 -4.96
CA GLY A 107 47.06 6.03 -4.70
C GLY A 107 46.62 6.74 -3.43
N LYS A 108 46.49 5.95 -2.35
CA LYS A 108 46.03 6.36 -1.00
C LYS A 108 44.54 6.66 -0.98
N SER A 109 43.77 5.83 -0.29
CA SER A 109 42.48 6.22 0.26
C SER A 109 42.69 7.45 1.14
N LYS A 110 42.65 8.64 0.56
CA LYS A 110 42.58 9.89 1.31
C LYS A 110 41.30 9.77 2.12
N ASP A 111 41.49 9.66 3.43
CA ASP A 111 40.42 9.64 4.40
C ASP A 111 39.43 10.77 4.06
N VAL A 112 38.13 10.50 4.12
CA VAL A 112 37.07 11.47 3.79
C VAL A 112 37.29 12.76 4.60
N HIS A 113 37.80 12.61 5.82
CA HIS A 113 38.25 13.70 6.69
C HIS A 113 39.37 14.55 6.07
N SER A 114 40.37 13.95 5.44
CA SER A 114 41.46 14.68 4.77
C SER A 114 40.96 15.50 3.60
N LEU A 115 39.97 14.98 2.86
CA LEU A 115 39.38 15.68 1.71
C LEU A 115 38.50 16.86 2.16
N ILE A 116 37.73 16.71 3.24
CA ILE A 116 36.98 17.81 3.86
C ILE A 116 37.92 18.96 4.25
N ILE A 117 39.07 18.63 4.84
CA ILE A 117 40.08 19.61 5.26
C ILE A 117 40.70 20.32 4.05
N GLU A 118 41.07 19.59 3.00
CA GLU A 118 41.65 20.14 1.77
C GLU A 118 40.67 21.09 1.04
N MET A 119 39.38 20.73 0.97
CA MET A 119 38.35 21.59 0.38
C MET A 119 38.08 22.84 1.22
N ALA A 120 38.09 22.73 2.55
CA ALA A 120 37.94 23.89 3.44
C ALA A 120 39.15 24.84 3.37
N ASP A 121 40.37 24.29 3.30
CA ASP A 121 41.60 25.08 3.13
C ASP A 121 41.65 25.78 1.76
N SER A 122 40.95 25.23 0.75
CA SER A 122 40.74 25.85 -0.56
C SER A 122 39.65 26.95 -0.57
N GLY A 123 39.02 27.21 0.59
CA GLY A 123 37.99 28.26 0.74
C GLY A 123 36.57 27.82 0.36
N CYS A 124 36.30 26.52 0.20
CA CYS A 124 34.95 26.03 -0.08
C CYS A 124 34.03 26.14 1.15
N HIS A 125 32.78 26.54 0.93
CA HIS A 125 31.78 26.64 2.00
C HIS A 125 31.28 25.24 2.44
N VAL A 126 30.97 25.09 3.73
CA VAL A 126 30.52 23.81 4.36
C VAL A 126 29.39 23.13 3.57
N SER A 127 28.36 23.89 3.17
CA SER A 127 27.24 23.40 2.37
C SER A 127 27.64 22.87 0.98
N GLN A 128 28.71 23.41 0.39
CA GLN A 128 29.23 22.93 -0.89
C GLN A 128 29.97 21.61 -0.68
N ILE A 129 30.82 21.53 0.34
CA ILE A 129 31.55 20.32 0.70
C ILE A 129 30.58 19.17 1.00
N ALA A 130 29.55 19.42 1.81
CA ALA A 130 28.50 18.45 2.14
C ALA A 130 27.78 17.92 0.89
N ARG A 131 27.46 18.79 -0.06
CA ARG A 131 26.82 18.42 -1.33
C ARG A 131 27.73 17.57 -2.22
N TRP A 132 29.00 17.92 -2.29
CA TRP A 132 29.99 17.22 -3.13
C TRP A 132 30.33 15.84 -2.58
N LEU A 133 30.49 15.73 -1.26
CA LEU A 133 30.85 14.48 -0.56
C LEU A 133 29.64 13.65 -0.12
N ARG A 134 28.41 14.16 -0.33
CA ARG A 134 27.14 13.54 0.08
C ARG A 134 27.07 13.17 1.57
N ILE A 135 27.71 13.98 2.40
CA ILE A 135 27.71 13.88 3.86
C ILE A 135 26.90 15.02 4.46
N SER A 136 26.48 14.88 5.72
CA SER A 136 25.68 15.91 6.37
C SER A 136 26.52 17.17 6.66
N GLU A 137 25.90 18.36 6.62
CA GLU A 137 26.61 19.60 6.98
C GLU A 137 27.15 19.56 8.41
N GLY A 138 26.44 18.90 9.33
CA GLY A 138 26.89 18.71 10.71
C GLY A 138 28.15 17.85 10.83
N GLU A 139 28.32 16.84 9.97
CA GLU A 139 29.51 16.01 9.92
C GLU A 139 30.71 16.77 9.36
N VAL A 140 30.51 17.57 8.30
CA VAL A 140 31.55 18.48 7.77
C VAL A 140 31.99 19.47 8.84
N GLN A 141 31.03 20.10 9.53
CA GLN A 141 31.29 21.06 10.59
C GLN A 141 32.06 20.42 11.75
N LEU A 142 31.66 19.23 12.18
CA LEU A 142 32.33 18.47 13.24
C LEU A 142 33.80 18.20 12.90
N VAL A 143 34.10 17.79 11.66
CA VAL A 143 35.47 17.52 11.22
C VAL A 143 36.33 18.78 11.23
N LEU A 144 35.78 19.91 10.78
CA LEU A 144 36.48 21.19 10.80
C LEU A 144 36.70 21.72 12.23
N ASP A 145 35.74 21.52 13.12
CA ASP A 145 35.88 21.91 14.51
C ASP A 145 36.90 21.02 15.23
N LEU A 146 36.90 19.70 14.99
CA LEU A 146 37.94 18.79 15.48
C LEU A 146 39.34 19.16 14.98
N LYS A 147 39.50 19.62 13.73
CA LYS A 147 40.78 20.15 13.23
C LYS A 147 41.24 21.36 14.05
N LYS A 148 40.34 22.29 14.35
CA LYS A 148 40.65 23.48 15.16
C LYS A 148 41.02 23.14 16.61
N PHE A 149 40.39 22.11 17.19
CA PHE A 149 40.73 21.67 18.56
C PHE A 149 41.97 20.76 18.62
N GLY A 150 42.27 20.03 17.54
CA GLY A 150 43.44 19.15 17.44
C GLY A 150 44.76 19.87 17.14
N HIS A 151 44.70 21.13 16.70
CA HIS A 151 45.86 22.02 16.59
C HIS A 151 45.70 23.12 17.65
N PRO A 152 46.31 22.99 18.85
CA PRO A 152 46.42 24.14 19.74
C PRO A 152 47.29 25.17 19.00
N GLU A 153 46.65 26.13 18.32
CA GLU A 153 47.31 27.36 17.93
C GLU A 153 47.86 27.96 19.22
N ALA A 154 49.18 27.86 19.38
CA ALA A 154 49.92 28.69 20.29
C ALA A 154 49.57 30.15 19.98
N PRO A 155 49.27 30.98 20.99
CA PRO A 155 48.88 32.36 20.77
C PRO A 155 50.03 33.13 20.12
N GLN A 156 49.92 33.42 18.82
CA GLN A 156 50.80 34.40 18.19
C GLN A 156 50.34 35.80 18.60
N SER A 157 50.94 36.22 19.72
CA SER A 157 51.46 37.55 19.99
C SER A 157 50.97 38.67 19.08
N GLN A 158 50.20 39.57 19.70
CA GLN A 158 50.08 40.96 19.30
C GLN A 158 51.46 41.53 18.90
N VAL A 159 51.55 42.07 17.70
CA VAL A 159 52.64 42.96 17.29
C VAL A 159 52.19 44.39 17.58
N GLY A 160 53.02 45.13 18.32
CA GLY A 160 53.08 46.58 18.21
C GLY A 160 52.68 47.37 19.45
N ILE A 161 53.67 47.64 20.30
CA ILE A 161 53.67 48.75 21.26
C ILE A 161 53.60 50.10 20.49
N THR A 162 52.56 50.87 20.78
CA THR A 162 52.46 52.32 21.08
C THR A 162 53.40 53.36 20.40
N ARG A 163 52.72 54.36 19.79
CA ARG A 163 53.05 55.80 19.60
C ARG A 163 54.20 56.24 18.69
N VAL A 164 53.85 57.14 17.76
CA VAL A 164 54.16 58.58 17.89
C VAL A 164 52.86 59.37 17.75
#